data_AF-A0A0R1J1M3-F1
#
_entry.id   AF-A0A0R1J1M3-F1
#
_cell.length_a   1.000
_cell.length_b   1.000
_cell.length_c   1.000
_cell.angle_alpha   90.00
_cell.angle_beta   90.00
_cell.angle_gamma   90.00
#
_symmetry.space_group_name_H-M   'P 1'
#
loop_
_entity.id
_entity.type
_entity.pdbx_description
1 polymer ?
#
loop_
_entity_poly.entity_id
_entity_poly.type
_entity_poly.pdbx_seq_one_letter_code
_entity_poly.pdbx_strand_id
1 'polypeptide(L)'
;MNNEIKYIVDELGIIYDFYQDQFSLKRIKTYILSMPEGSKIITVSAGKVPIYDHEVVLPIAEFNDHTDSVSLLQVNHTMINSRSSEIIAEDSNRIIDLVDRLIKLIEPK
;
A
#
# COMPACT_ATOMS: atom_id res chain seq x y z
N MET A 1 -22.22 -2.06 2.46
CA MET A 1 -20.78 -1.75 2.31
C MET A 1 -20.70 -0.31 1.81
N ASN A 2 -19.97 0.57 2.49
CA ASN A 2 -19.88 1.99 2.11
C ASN A 2 -19.37 2.08 0.65
N ASN A 3 -20.03 2.84 -0.24
CA ASN A 3 -19.68 2.91 -1.66
C ASN A 3 -18.19 3.29 -1.86
N GLU A 4 -17.68 4.11 -0.94
CA GLU A 4 -16.29 4.54 -0.88
C GLU A 4 -15.31 3.38 -0.57
N ILE A 5 -15.63 2.50 0.38
CA ILE A 5 -14.78 1.34 0.71
C ILE A 5 -14.69 0.41 -0.50
N LYS A 6 -15.81 0.19 -1.20
CA LYS A 6 -15.81 -0.62 -2.43
C LYS A 6 -14.93 0.01 -3.51
N TYR A 7 -15.08 1.31 -3.75
CA TYR A 7 -14.26 2.05 -4.72
C TYR A 7 -12.77 1.91 -4.40
N ILE A 8 -12.37 2.14 -3.15
CA ILE A 8 -10.96 2.03 -2.73
C ILE A 8 -10.41 0.63 -2.97
N VAL A 9 -11.15 -0.41 -2.59
CA VAL A 9 -10.70 -1.80 -2.76
C VAL A 9 -10.58 -2.18 -4.24
N ASP A 10 -11.51 -1.73 -5.08
CA ASP A 10 -11.50 -1.98 -6.52
C ASP A 10 -10.31 -1.26 -7.19
N GLU A 11 -10.04 0.00 -6.83
CA GLU A 11 -8.88 0.78 -7.33
C GLU A 11 -7.53 0.18 -6.91
N LEU A 12 -7.41 -0.22 -5.64
CA LEU A 12 -6.22 -0.94 -5.17
C LEU A 12 -6.05 -2.23 -5.99
N GLY A 13 -7.14 -2.97 -6.23
CA GLY A 13 -7.13 -4.17 -7.07
C GLY A 13 -6.47 -3.94 -8.43
N ILE A 14 -6.86 -2.88 -9.15
CA ILE A 14 -6.30 -2.54 -10.46
C ILE A 14 -4.77 -2.30 -10.38
N ILE A 15 -4.32 -1.54 -9.38
CA ILE A 15 -2.89 -1.24 -9.20
C ILE A 15 -2.12 -2.52 -8.87
N TYR A 16 -2.58 -3.29 -7.88
CA TYR A 16 -1.88 -4.50 -7.45
C TYR A 16 -1.89 -5.63 -8.48
N ASP A 17 -2.94 -5.74 -9.30
CA ASP A 17 -2.99 -6.67 -10.42
C ASP A 17 -1.92 -6.32 -11.46
N PHE A 18 -1.72 -5.02 -11.74
CA PHE A 18 -0.67 -4.56 -12.63
C PHE A 18 0.73 -4.95 -12.12
N TYR A 19 1.01 -4.73 -10.84
CA TYR A 19 2.29 -5.11 -10.21
C TYR A 19 2.43 -6.61 -9.95
N GLN A 20 1.36 -7.40 -10.18
CA GLN A 20 1.27 -8.82 -9.82
C GLN A 20 1.50 -9.08 -8.33
N ASP A 21 1.22 -8.10 -7.48
CA ASP A 21 1.48 -8.13 -6.04
C ASP A 21 0.17 -8.40 -5.26
N GLN A 22 -0.30 -9.64 -5.38
CA GLN A 22 -1.47 -10.11 -4.64
C GLN A 22 -1.22 -10.23 -3.14
N PHE A 23 0.04 -10.35 -2.75
CA PHE A 23 0.43 -10.51 -1.36
C PHE A 23 0.21 -9.21 -0.57
N SER A 24 0.69 -8.07 -1.07
CA SER A 24 0.48 -6.78 -0.40
C SER A 24 -1.00 -6.36 -0.42
N LEU A 25 -1.73 -6.63 -1.51
CA LEU A 25 -3.18 -6.39 -1.54
C LEU A 25 -3.91 -7.18 -0.46
N LYS A 26 -3.59 -8.47 -0.29
CA LYS A 26 -4.15 -9.30 0.77
C LYS A 26 -3.78 -8.76 2.14
N ARG A 27 -2.53 -8.33 2.32
CA ARG A 27 -2.01 -7.75 3.55
C ARG A 27 -2.79 -6.50 3.96
N ILE A 28 -3.03 -5.56 3.03
CA ILE A 28 -3.85 -4.36 3.28
C ILE A 28 -5.26 -4.77 3.70
N LYS A 29 -5.90 -5.67 2.96
CA LYS A 29 -7.24 -6.17 3.30
C LYS A 29 -7.27 -6.78 4.70
N THR A 30 -6.27 -7.57 5.08
CA THR A 30 -6.21 -8.22 6.40
C THR A 30 -5.95 -7.23 7.53
N TYR A 31 -4.92 -6.37 7.41
CA TYR A 31 -4.53 -5.46 8.50
C TYR A 31 -5.49 -4.29 8.69
N ILE A 32 -6.21 -3.90 7.63
CA ILE A 32 -7.15 -2.79 7.70
C ILE A 32 -8.56 -3.31 7.98
N LEU A 33 -9.05 -4.32 7.24
CA LEU A 33 -10.46 -4.71 7.33
C LEU A 33 -10.77 -5.81 8.37
N SER A 34 -9.78 -6.53 8.91
CA SER A 34 -10.06 -7.80 9.60
C SER A 34 -9.28 -8.09 10.89
N MET A 35 -8.41 -7.19 11.37
CA MET A 35 -7.64 -7.49 12.60
C MET A 35 -8.33 -7.06 13.91
N PRO A 36 -8.40 -7.96 14.92
CA PRO A 36 -8.57 -7.57 16.32
C PRO A 36 -7.33 -6.78 16.79
N GLU A 37 -7.49 -5.93 17.81
CA GLU A 37 -6.73 -4.71 18.18
C GLU A 37 -5.18 -4.69 18.21
N GLY A 38 -4.45 -5.74 17.81
CA GLY A 38 -2.99 -5.84 18.00
C GLY A 38 -2.12 -5.10 16.99
N SER A 39 -2.36 -5.23 15.68
CA SER A 39 -1.42 -4.77 14.64
C SER A 39 -2.17 -4.15 13.46
N LYS A 40 -2.56 -2.89 13.59
CA LYS A 40 -3.26 -2.14 12.54
C LYS A 40 -2.30 -1.17 11.87
N ILE A 41 -2.45 -1.02 10.56
CA ILE A 41 -1.82 0.08 9.83
C ILE A 41 -2.48 1.37 10.31
N ILE A 42 -1.70 2.30 10.84
CA ILE A 42 -2.17 3.60 11.33
C ILE A 42 -1.92 4.73 10.34
N THR A 43 -0.88 4.60 9.52
CA THR A 43 -0.48 5.61 8.55
C THR A 43 0.32 4.93 7.45
N VAL A 44 0.24 5.46 6.23
CA VAL A 44 1.13 5.10 5.14
C VAL A 44 1.86 6.35 4.65
N SER A 45 3.17 6.24 4.42
CA SER A 45 3.99 7.34 3.93
C SER A 45 4.83 6.91 2.73
N ALA A 46 5.34 7.88 1.98
CA ALA A 46 6.25 7.61 0.88
C ALA A 46 7.68 7.42 1.43
N GLY A 47 8.31 6.29 1.12
CA GLY A 47 9.68 5.98 1.51
C GLY A 47 10.55 5.63 0.32
N LYS A 48 11.80 6.11 0.32
CA LYS A 48 12.80 5.67 -0.67
C LYS A 48 13.33 4.31 -0.26
N VAL A 49 13.21 3.33 -1.15
CA VAL A 49 13.71 1.98 -0.96
C VAL A 49 14.75 1.70 -2.04
N PRO A 50 15.98 1.31 -1.67
CA PRO A 50 16.96 0.84 -2.63
C PRO A 50 16.52 -0.54 -3.12
N ILE A 51 16.22 -0.65 -4.41
CA ILE A 51 15.85 -1.92 -5.04
C ILE A 51 16.76 -2.13 -6.25
N TYR A 52 17.60 -3.15 -6.16
CA TYR A 52 18.70 -3.39 -7.09
C TYR A 52 19.58 -2.13 -7.20
N ASP A 53 19.75 -1.59 -8.41
CA ASP A 53 20.56 -0.40 -8.68
C ASP A 53 19.73 0.90 -8.75
N HIS A 54 18.49 0.88 -8.25
CA HIS A 54 17.55 2.01 -8.31
C HIS A 54 17.06 2.44 -6.92
N GLU A 55 16.94 3.74 -6.69
CA GLU A 55 16.12 4.27 -5.60
C GLU A 55 14.68 4.41 -6.10
N VAL A 56 13.74 3.69 -5.47
CA VAL A 56 12.33 3.72 -5.83
C VAL A 56 11.51 4.25 -4.65
N VAL A 57 10.57 5.15 -4.93
CA VAL A 57 9.61 5.62 -3.92
C VAL A 57 8.50 4.60 -3.80
N LEU A 58 8.27 4.07 -2.59
CA LEU A 58 7.27 3.06 -2.28
C LEU A 58 6.36 3.48 -1.12
N PRO A 59 5.14 2.93 -1.03
CA PRO A 59 4.23 3.16 0.09
C PRO A 59 4.68 2.33 1.30
N ILE A 60 5.02 2.98 2.40
CA ILE A 60 5.52 2.37 3.63
C ILE A 60 4.45 2.46 4.72
N ALA A 61 4.01 1.31 5.24
CA ALA A 61 3.06 1.24 6.34
C ALA A 61 3.75 1.36 7.70
N GLU A 62 3.15 2.14 8.59
CA GLU A 62 3.45 2.19 10.02
C GLU A 62 2.33 1.49 10.80
N PHE A 63 2.72 0.71 11.80
CA PHE A 63 1.81 -0.10 12.63
C PHE A 63 1.69 0.46 14.05
N ASN A 64 0.52 0.33 14.66
CA ASN A 64 0.24 0.79 16.03
C ASN A 64 1.04 0.06 17.12
N ASP A 65 1.49 -1.17 16.84
CA ASP A 65 2.33 -1.96 17.75
C ASP A 65 3.82 -1.63 17.64
N HIS A 66 4.16 -0.60 16.86
CA HIS A 66 5.54 -0.15 16.61
C HIS A 66 6.44 -1.27 16.05
N THR A 67 5.85 -2.24 15.35
CA THR A 67 6.62 -3.19 14.54
C THR A 67 7.28 -2.48 13.35
N ASP A 68 8.31 -3.13 12.80
CA ASP A 68 9.09 -2.58 11.69
C ASP A 68 8.18 -2.14 10.54
N SER A 69 8.45 -0.96 9.98
CA SER A 69 7.70 -0.44 8.83
C SER A 69 7.87 -1.34 7.61
N VAL A 70 6.78 -1.54 6.87
CA VAL A 70 6.78 -2.49 5.74
C VAL A 70 6.28 -1.81 4.46
N SER A 71 6.96 -2.06 3.34
CA SER A 71 6.43 -1.66 2.03
C SER A 71 5.11 -2.38 1.74
N LEU A 72 4.13 -1.60 1.30
CA LEU A 72 2.84 -2.07 0.79
C LEU A 72 2.87 -2.29 -0.72
N LEU A 73 4.02 -2.20 -1.39
CA LEU A 73 4.14 -2.52 -2.80
C LEU A 73 5.44 -3.30 -3.05
N GLN A 74 5.31 -4.44 -3.72
CA GLN A 74 6.43 -5.21 -4.24
C GLN A 74 6.63 -4.88 -5.72
N VAL A 75 7.82 -4.40 -6.05
CA VAL A 75 8.21 -4.14 -7.43
C VAL A 75 9.31 -5.12 -7.81
N ASN A 76 9.12 -5.83 -8.92
CA ASN A 76 10.10 -6.80 -9.41
C ASN A 76 11.13 -6.16 -10.36
N HIS A 77 12.22 -6.88 -10.61
CA HIS A 77 13.31 -6.43 -11.48
C HIS A 77 12.83 -6.02 -12.88
N THR A 78 11.87 -6.75 -13.46
CA THR A 78 11.34 -6.45 -14.80
C THR A 78 10.57 -5.13 -14.82
N MET A 79 9.80 -4.83 -13.77
CA MET A 79 9.01 -3.60 -13.65
C MET A 79 9.91 -2.37 -13.47
N ILE A 80 10.95 -2.46 -12.64
CA ILE A 80 11.90 -1.35 -12.41
C ILE A 80 12.66 -1.00 -13.69
N ASN A 81 12.94 -1.97 -14.55
CA ASN A 81 13.64 -1.74 -15.82
C ASN A 81 12.72 -1.27 -16.96
N SER A 82 11.42 -1.52 -16.88
CA SER A 82 10.46 -1.20 -17.94
C SER A 82 9.58 0.02 -17.67
N ARG A 83 9.52 0.49 -16.42
CA ARG A 83 8.86 1.72 -16.02
C ARG A 83 9.85 2.72 -15.46
N SER A 84 9.56 3.99 -15.66
CA SER A 84 10.34 5.06 -15.05
C SER A 84 10.02 5.16 -13.55
N SER A 85 10.98 5.63 -12.77
CA SER A 85 10.86 5.85 -11.33
C SER A 85 9.68 6.77 -10.98
N GLU A 86 9.35 7.71 -11.85
CA GLU A 86 8.28 8.68 -11.66
C GLU A 86 6.91 7.98 -11.66
N ILE A 87 6.69 7.03 -12.59
CA ILE A 87 5.42 6.30 -12.67
C ILE A 87 5.22 5.42 -11.43
N ILE A 88 6.28 4.75 -10.96
CA ILE A 88 6.20 3.94 -9.74
C ILE A 88 5.92 4.82 -8.51
N ALA A 89 6.51 6.03 -8.47
CA ALA A 89 6.24 6.99 -7.41
C ALA A 89 4.79 7.51 -7.45
N GLU A 90 4.23 7.77 -8.63
CA GLU A 90 2.83 8.15 -8.81
C GLU A 90 1.88 7.06 -8.32
N ASP A 91 2.09 5.80 -8.72
CA ASP A 91 1.31 4.66 -8.25
C ASP A 91 1.44 4.48 -6.73
N SER A 92 2.64 4.70 -6.17
CA SER A 92 2.88 4.63 -4.73
C SER A 92 2.13 5.70 -3.96
N ASN A 93 2.11 6.95 -4.45
CA ASN A 93 1.32 8.03 -3.88
C ASN A 93 -0.18 7.74 -3.96
N ARG A 94 -0.63 7.10 -5.05
CA ARG A 94 -2.02 6.68 -5.18
C ARG A 94 -2.40 5.61 -4.16
N ILE A 95 -1.53 4.64 -3.90
CA ILE A 95 -1.73 3.63 -2.85
C ILE A 95 -1.83 4.31 -1.48
N ILE A 96 -0.94 5.26 -1.17
CA ILE A 96 -0.97 6.02 0.10
C ILE A 96 -2.33 6.70 0.30
N ASP A 97 -2.80 7.48 -0.69
CA ASP A 97 -4.10 8.17 -0.60
C ASP A 97 -5.25 7.19 -0.34
N LEU A 98 -5.31 6.11 -1.11
CA LEU A 98 -6.37 5.11 -1.00
C LEU A 98 -6.36 4.40 0.35
N VAL A 99 -5.18 4.04 0.86
CA VAL A 99 -5.04 3.34 2.14
C VAL A 99 -5.35 4.27 3.31
N ASP A 100 -4.86 5.51 3.32
CA ASP A 100 -5.16 6.49 4.37
C ASP A 100 -6.65 6.83 4.42
N ARG A 101 -7.31 6.94 3.27
CA ARG A 101 -8.78 7.09 3.20
C ARG A 101 -9.48 5.87 3.78
N LEU A 102 -8.98 4.67 3.51
CA LEU A 102 -9.55 3.44 4.04
C LEU A 102 -9.46 3.40 5.57
N ILE A 103 -8.28 3.74 6.13
CA ILE A 103 -8.04 3.82 7.59
C ILE A 103 -9.07 4.76 8.24
N LYS A 104 -9.23 5.98 7.72
CA LYS A 104 -10.20 6.96 8.24
C LYS A 104 -11.66 6.49 8.20
N LEU A 105 -12.02 5.67 7.21
CA LEU A 105 -13.39 5.17 7.06
C LEU A 105 -13.73 4.04 8.05
N ILE A 106 -12.71 3.32 8.52
CA ILE A 106 -12.88 2.18 9.43
C ILE A 106 -12.54 2.51 10.89
N GLU A 107 -11.91 3.66 11.15
CA GLU A 107 -11.64 4.14 12.50
C GLU A 107 -12.96 4.32 13.27
N PRO A 108 -13.04 3.80 14.52
CA PRO A 108 -14.22 4.00 15.36
C PRO A 108 -14.41 5.49 15.67
N LYS A 109 -15.65 5.98 15.57
CA LYS A 109 -16.04 7.35 15.93
C LYS A 109 -16.24 7.52 17.43
#